data_AF-A0A401RI47-F1
#
_entry.id   AF-A0A401RI47-F1
#
_cell.length_a   1.000
_cell.length_b   1.000
_cell.length_c   1.000
_cell.angle_alpha   90.00
_cell.angle_beta   90.00
_cell.angle_gamma   90.00
#
_symmetry.space_group_name_H-M   'P 1'
#
loop_
_entity.id
_entity.type
_entity.pdbx_description
1 polymer ?
#
loop_
_entity_poly.entity_id
_entity_poly.type
_entity_poly.pdbx_seq_one_letter_code
_entity_poly.pdbx_strand_id
1 'polypeptide(L)'
;AVCNPVCQNDGVCVAPDTCDCPAGYPGPGCSAMCSPPCSHGGTCMRSNMCLCPEGWAGTGCQTAVCDLPCANGGRCIAPNTCQCPSDYTGIQCLTEPVVCVPKCKNGGTCIGYNKCRCRSQFTGKRCESAVITPCVPLCQHGGTCQQFNKCECPEGTAGSRCQKLMNQLRVYVQAYTVAYKILCPMRGIEQ
;
A
#
# COMPACT_ATOMS: atom_id res chain seq x y z
N ALA A 1 -32.12 -54.15 -29.73
CA ALA A 1 -31.55 -55.19 -28.84
C ALA A 1 -31.93 -54.88 -27.39
N VAL A 2 -31.33 -55.53 -26.38
CA VAL A 2 -31.38 -55.09 -24.97
C VAL A 2 -30.09 -54.35 -24.66
N CYS A 3 -30.15 -53.17 -24.05
CA CYS A 3 -28.99 -52.37 -23.69
C CYS A 3 -29.00 -52.04 -22.19
N ASN A 4 -27.87 -52.28 -21.52
CA ASN A 4 -27.59 -51.85 -20.17
C ASN A 4 -26.23 -51.13 -20.12
N PRO A 5 -26.14 -49.81 -19.88
CA PRO A 5 -27.24 -48.91 -19.53
C PRO A 5 -28.24 -48.67 -20.67
N VAL A 6 -29.45 -48.24 -20.30
CA VAL A 6 -30.49 -47.80 -21.24
C VAL A 6 -29.99 -46.57 -22.01
N CYS A 7 -30.21 -46.56 -23.32
CA CYS A 7 -29.86 -45.43 -24.18
C CYS A 7 -30.70 -44.19 -23.84
N GLN A 8 -30.05 -43.06 -23.58
CA GLN A 8 -30.63 -41.76 -23.24
C GLN A 8 -30.58 -40.81 -24.44
N ASN A 9 -31.13 -39.60 -24.30
CA ASN A 9 -31.01 -38.51 -25.29
C ASN A 9 -31.30 -38.95 -26.74
N ASP A 10 -32.41 -39.68 -26.94
CA ASP A 10 -32.87 -40.22 -28.24
C ASP A 10 -31.93 -41.26 -28.92
N GLY A 11 -30.99 -41.85 -28.17
CA GLY A 11 -30.15 -42.95 -28.65
C GLY A 11 -30.91 -44.27 -28.85
N VAL A 12 -30.49 -45.06 -29.84
CA VAL A 12 -31.17 -46.30 -30.28
C VAL A 12 -30.33 -47.54 -29.96
N CYS A 13 -30.94 -48.55 -29.33
CA CYS A 13 -30.25 -49.80 -28.95
C CYS A 13 -30.09 -50.76 -30.14
N VAL A 14 -28.96 -50.66 -30.86
CA VAL A 14 -28.68 -51.38 -32.12
C VAL A 14 -28.15 -52.80 -31.91
N ALA A 15 -27.37 -53.06 -30.86
CA ALA A 15 -26.86 -54.38 -30.50
C ALA A 15 -26.82 -54.53 -28.96
N PRO A 16 -26.58 -55.73 -28.39
CA PRO A 16 -26.46 -55.91 -26.95
C PRO A 16 -25.49 -54.90 -26.34
N ASP A 17 -25.94 -54.17 -25.32
CA ASP A 17 -25.20 -53.10 -24.61
C ASP A 17 -24.58 -52.02 -25.51
N THR A 18 -25.07 -51.88 -26.74
CA THR A 18 -24.54 -50.98 -27.77
C THR A 18 -25.64 -50.02 -28.25
N CYS A 19 -25.51 -48.76 -27.86
CA CYS A 19 -26.35 -47.67 -28.33
C CYS A 19 -25.73 -46.96 -29.54
N ASP A 20 -26.53 -46.70 -30.57
CA ASP A 20 -26.24 -45.68 -31.57
C ASP A 20 -26.68 -44.32 -31.01
N CYS A 21 -25.76 -43.37 -30.92
CA CYS A 21 -25.94 -42.14 -30.15
C CYS A 21 -25.93 -40.89 -31.04
N PRO A 22 -26.87 -39.95 -30.84
CA PRO A 22 -26.88 -38.71 -31.62
C PRO A 22 -25.67 -37.82 -31.31
N ALA A 23 -25.33 -36.98 -32.29
CA ALA A 23 -24.19 -36.08 -32.21
C ALA A 23 -24.26 -35.18 -30.97
N GLY A 24 -23.22 -35.26 -30.13
CA GLY A 24 -23.14 -34.53 -28.86
C GLY A 24 -23.32 -35.39 -27.61
N TYR A 25 -23.61 -36.68 -27.72
CA TYR A 25 -23.74 -37.59 -26.56
C TYR A 25 -22.82 -38.82 -26.66
N PRO A 26 -21.48 -38.64 -26.61
CA PRO A 26 -20.52 -39.73 -26.80
C PRO A 26 -20.30 -40.62 -25.57
N GLY A 27 -21.01 -40.38 -24.45
CA GLY A 27 -20.86 -41.18 -23.23
C GLY A 27 -21.63 -42.52 -23.29
N PRO A 28 -21.29 -43.49 -22.41
CA PRO A 28 -22.03 -44.75 -22.29
C PRO A 28 -23.54 -44.53 -22.10
N GLY A 29 -24.37 -45.32 -22.80
CA GLY A 29 -25.81 -45.11 -22.81
C GLY A 29 -26.26 -43.77 -23.42
N CYS A 30 -25.45 -43.18 -24.30
CA CYS A 30 -25.67 -41.84 -24.87
C CYS A 30 -25.81 -40.74 -23.79
N SER A 31 -24.97 -40.82 -22.76
CA SER A 31 -24.84 -39.79 -21.74
C SER A 31 -24.02 -38.59 -22.25
N ALA A 32 -24.28 -37.40 -21.68
CA ALA A 32 -23.44 -36.23 -21.91
C ALA A 32 -22.07 -36.42 -21.24
N MET A 33 -20.99 -36.17 -21.98
CA MET A 33 -19.62 -36.35 -21.49
C MET A 33 -18.75 -35.14 -21.83
N CYS A 34 -18.02 -34.63 -20.84
CA CYS A 34 -17.15 -33.47 -20.98
C CYS A 34 -15.74 -33.87 -20.54
N SER A 35 -14.74 -33.60 -21.39
CA SER A 35 -13.32 -33.84 -21.10
C SER A 35 -12.51 -32.61 -21.49
N PRO A 36 -11.98 -31.82 -20.53
CA PRO A 36 -12.06 -32.04 -19.08
C PRO A 36 -13.49 -31.91 -18.50
N PRO A 37 -13.75 -32.44 -17.29
CA PRO A 37 -15.01 -32.23 -16.59
C PRO A 37 -15.32 -30.75 -16.33
N CYS A 38 -16.61 -30.43 -16.20
CA CYS A 38 -17.06 -29.09 -15.84
C CYS A 38 -16.56 -28.69 -14.44
N SER A 39 -15.98 -27.50 -14.33
CA SER A 39 -15.42 -26.98 -13.08
C SER A 39 -16.50 -26.47 -12.13
N HIS A 40 -16.16 -26.33 -10.85
CA HIS A 40 -16.97 -25.66 -9.81
C HIS A 40 -18.40 -26.20 -9.63
N GLY A 41 -18.65 -27.46 -9.99
CA GLY A 41 -19.99 -28.09 -9.90
C GLY A 41 -20.89 -27.86 -11.11
N GLY A 42 -20.34 -27.38 -12.24
CA GLY A 42 -21.08 -27.30 -13.50
C GLY A 42 -21.56 -28.67 -13.99
N THR A 43 -22.69 -28.68 -14.71
CA THR A 43 -23.30 -29.91 -15.24
C THR A 43 -22.97 -30.06 -16.73
N CYS A 44 -22.47 -31.22 -17.15
CA CYS A 44 -22.23 -31.48 -18.57
C CYS A 44 -23.57 -31.74 -19.28
N MET A 45 -23.95 -30.87 -20.23
CA MET A 45 -25.23 -30.95 -20.94
C MET A 45 -25.12 -31.68 -22.28
N ARG A 46 -23.98 -31.51 -22.96
CA ARG A 46 -23.58 -32.21 -24.20
C ARG A 46 -22.06 -32.32 -24.25
N SER A 47 -21.52 -33.01 -25.26
CA SER A 47 -20.10 -33.12 -25.58
C SER A 47 -19.36 -31.78 -25.42
N ASN A 48 -18.54 -31.68 -24.36
CA ASN A 48 -17.77 -30.49 -23.99
C ASN A 48 -18.59 -29.18 -23.87
N MET A 49 -19.88 -29.28 -23.49
CA MET A 49 -20.76 -28.14 -23.24
C MET A 49 -21.30 -28.21 -21.81
N CYS A 50 -20.76 -27.34 -20.95
CA CYS A 50 -21.16 -27.24 -19.55
C CYS A 50 -22.26 -26.18 -19.34
N LEU A 51 -23.26 -26.51 -18.51
CA LEU A 51 -24.11 -25.55 -17.82
C LEU A 51 -23.39 -25.11 -16.55
N CYS A 52 -23.10 -23.82 -16.43
CA CYS A 52 -22.36 -23.27 -15.31
C CYS A 52 -23.26 -22.84 -14.15
N PRO A 53 -22.80 -23.00 -12.90
CA PRO A 53 -23.48 -22.44 -11.74
C PRO A 53 -23.34 -20.91 -11.72
N GLU A 54 -24.16 -20.27 -10.90
CA GLU A 54 -24.17 -18.81 -10.72
C GLU A 54 -22.78 -18.26 -10.40
N GLY A 55 -22.41 -17.13 -11.04
CA GLY A 55 -21.09 -16.53 -10.92
C GLY A 55 -19.96 -17.25 -11.67
N TRP A 56 -20.25 -18.23 -12.52
CA TRP A 56 -19.24 -18.92 -13.36
C TRP A 56 -19.59 -18.93 -14.85
N ALA A 57 -18.57 -18.89 -15.69
CA ALA A 57 -18.67 -18.85 -17.14
C ALA A 57 -17.48 -19.55 -17.83
N GLY A 58 -17.52 -19.58 -19.17
CA GLY A 58 -16.56 -20.29 -20.01
C GLY A 58 -17.01 -21.72 -20.31
N THR A 59 -16.41 -22.32 -21.34
CA THR A 59 -16.80 -23.64 -21.88
C THR A 59 -16.79 -24.78 -20.85
N GLY A 60 -15.92 -24.70 -19.84
CA GLY A 60 -15.80 -25.64 -18.74
C GLY A 60 -16.07 -25.02 -17.36
N CYS A 61 -16.76 -23.88 -17.27
CA CYS A 61 -17.08 -23.15 -16.03
C CYS A 61 -15.86 -22.74 -15.19
N GLN A 62 -14.75 -22.46 -15.87
CA GLN A 62 -13.46 -22.11 -15.27
C GLN A 62 -13.29 -20.61 -14.96
N THR A 63 -14.12 -19.75 -15.56
CA THR A 63 -14.01 -18.29 -15.44
C THR A 63 -14.99 -17.78 -14.40
N ALA A 64 -14.47 -17.19 -13.32
CA ALA A 64 -15.31 -16.49 -12.35
C ALA A 64 -15.92 -15.20 -12.95
N VAL A 65 -17.17 -14.92 -12.60
CA VAL A 65 -17.92 -13.72 -12.98
C VAL A 65 -18.22 -12.92 -11.71
N CYS A 66 -18.06 -11.60 -11.81
CA CYS A 66 -18.38 -10.66 -10.75
C CYS A 66 -19.43 -9.70 -11.33
N ASP A 67 -20.60 -9.61 -10.71
CA ASP A 67 -21.72 -8.79 -11.17
C ASP A 67 -21.36 -7.31 -11.15
N LEU A 68 -20.57 -6.92 -10.14
CA LEU A 68 -19.89 -5.65 -10.08
C LEU A 68 -18.42 -5.83 -10.54
N PRO A 69 -17.95 -5.08 -11.56
CA PRO A 69 -16.60 -5.25 -12.07
C PRO A 69 -15.55 -4.82 -11.04
N CYS A 70 -14.43 -5.55 -11.05
CA CYS A 70 -13.23 -5.20 -10.30
C CYS A 70 -12.56 -3.97 -10.93
N ALA A 71 -12.36 -2.91 -10.16
CA ALA A 71 -11.74 -1.68 -10.61
C ALA A 71 -10.20 -1.75 -10.59
N ASN A 72 -9.56 -0.73 -11.14
CA ASN A 72 -8.12 -0.45 -11.01
C ASN A 72 -7.18 -1.61 -11.41
N GLY A 73 -7.61 -2.46 -12.35
CA GLY A 73 -6.85 -3.63 -12.80
C GLY A 73 -6.97 -4.88 -11.91
N GLY A 74 -7.92 -4.89 -10.97
CA GLY A 74 -8.28 -6.10 -10.23
C GLY A 74 -8.92 -7.16 -11.13
N ARG A 75 -8.85 -8.43 -10.71
CA ARG A 75 -9.37 -9.58 -11.44
C ARG A 75 -10.41 -10.34 -10.63
N CYS A 76 -11.52 -10.73 -11.24
CA CYS A 76 -12.48 -11.65 -10.62
C CYS A 76 -11.85 -13.05 -10.50
N ILE A 77 -11.76 -13.59 -9.29
CA ILE A 77 -11.13 -14.89 -8.99
C ILE A 77 -12.10 -15.95 -8.45
N ALA A 78 -13.23 -15.51 -7.92
CA ALA A 78 -14.39 -16.31 -7.53
C ALA A 78 -15.65 -15.42 -7.66
N PRO A 79 -16.88 -15.99 -7.66
CA PRO A 79 -18.11 -15.21 -7.73
C PRO A 79 -18.09 -14.00 -6.79
N ASN A 80 -18.30 -12.81 -7.36
CA ASN A 80 -18.28 -11.52 -6.66
C ASN A 80 -17.05 -11.27 -5.76
N THR A 81 -15.91 -11.90 -6.08
CA THR A 81 -14.66 -11.82 -5.32
C THR A 81 -13.52 -11.33 -6.21
N CYS A 82 -13.10 -10.08 -6.00
CA CYS A 82 -11.99 -9.47 -6.70
C CYS A 82 -10.64 -9.71 -6.00
N GLN A 83 -9.65 -10.17 -6.75
CA GLN A 83 -8.24 -10.05 -6.40
C GLN A 83 -7.74 -8.66 -6.82
N CYS A 84 -7.32 -7.86 -5.84
CA CYS A 84 -6.83 -6.51 -6.07
C CYS A 84 -5.31 -6.47 -6.29
N PRO A 85 -4.80 -5.48 -7.07
CA PRO A 85 -3.38 -5.13 -7.05
C PRO A 85 -2.93 -4.72 -5.64
N SER A 86 -1.62 -4.71 -5.38
CA SER A 86 -1.03 -4.28 -4.09
C SER A 86 -1.46 -2.89 -3.64
N ASP A 87 -1.87 -2.06 -4.59
CA ASP A 87 -2.15 -0.64 -4.43
C ASP A 87 -3.67 -0.37 -4.29
N TYR A 88 -4.50 -1.42 -4.16
CA TYR A 88 -5.96 -1.32 -3.97
C TYR A 88 -6.53 -2.42 -3.06
N THR A 89 -7.68 -2.14 -2.44
CA THR A 89 -8.36 -3.01 -1.47
C THR A 89 -9.90 -2.84 -1.57
N GLY A 90 -10.63 -3.65 -0.78
CA GLY A 90 -12.10 -3.69 -0.78
C GLY A 90 -12.68 -4.58 -1.88
N ILE A 91 -13.98 -4.87 -1.79
CA ILE A 91 -14.66 -5.89 -2.62
C ILE A 91 -14.54 -5.66 -4.14
N GLN A 92 -14.37 -4.40 -4.57
CA GLN A 92 -14.22 -4.01 -5.97
C GLN A 92 -12.85 -3.39 -6.28
N CYS A 93 -11.88 -3.45 -5.37
CA CYS A 93 -10.57 -2.80 -5.55
C CYS A 93 -10.63 -1.27 -5.74
N LEU A 94 -11.62 -0.62 -5.12
CA LEU A 94 -11.83 0.83 -5.18
C LEU A 94 -11.14 1.59 -4.03
N THR A 95 -10.70 0.90 -2.97
CA THR A 95 -10.16 1.54 -1.77
C THR A 95 -8.64 1.55 -1.80
N GLU A 96 -8.00 2.71 -1.83
CA GLU A 96 -6.54 2.81 -1.66
C GLU A 96 -6.10 2.21 -0.31
N PRO A 97 -5.04 1.37 -0.26
CA PRO A 97 -4.57 0.74 0.96
C PRO A 97 -3.86 1.75 1.86
N VAL A 98 -4.07 1.61 3.17
CA VAL A 98 -3.33 2.35 4.20
C VAL A 98 -2.00 1.64 4.49
N VAL A 99 -1.13 1.56 3.48
CA VAL A 99 0.15 0.84 3.52
C VAL A 99 1.30 1.75 3.10
N CYS A 100 2.38 1.73 3.89
CA CYS A 100 3.58 2.52 3.65
C CYS A 100 4.81 1.62 3.67
N VAL A 101 5.46 1.44 2.51
CA VAL A 101 6.66 0.63 2.33
C VAL A 101 7.69 1.46 1.55
N PRO A 102 8.80 1.88 2.18
CA PRO A 102 9.19 1.63 3.57
C PRO A 102 8.41 2.46 4.60
N LYS A 103 8.15 1.88 5.78
CA LYS A 103 7.35 2.45 6.88
C LYS A 103 7.73 3.90 7.24
N CYS A 104 6.75 4.68 7.70
CA CYS A 104 6.97 6.00 8.28
C CYS A 104 7.97 5.94 9.45
N LYS A 105 8.89 6.91 9.52
CA LYS A 105 9.85 7.12 10.61
C LYS A 105 9.26 8.04 11.70
N ASN A 106 10.00 8.18 12.80
CA ASN A 106 9.74 9.10 13.93
C ASN A 106 8.28 9.11 14.43
N GLY A 107 7.63 7.94 14.40
CA GLY A 107 6.26 7.74 14.88
C GLY A 107 5.16 8.38 14.02
N GLY A 108 5.41 8.67 12.74
CA GLY A 108 4.38 9.07 11.77
C GLY A 108 3.37 7.95 11.48
N THR A 109 2.12 8.31 11.22
CA THR A 109 1.03 7.36 10.90
C THR A 109 0.91 7.21 9.39
N CYS A 110 0.84 5.98 8.87
CA CYS A 110 0.43 5.78 7.48
C CYS A 110 -1.06 6.11 7.34
N ILE A 111 -1.44 6.93 6.36
CA ILE A 111 -2.82 7.40 6.13
C ILE A 111 -3.32 7.15 4.70
N GLY A 112 -2.57 6.37 3.92
CA GLY A 112 -2.81 6.05 2.52
C GLY A 112 -1.51 5.52 1.89
N TYR A 113 -1.55 5.13 0.62
CA TYR A 113 -0.40 4.49 -0.04
C TYR A 113 0.85 5.37 0.01
N ASN A 114 1.88 4.92 0.74
CA ASN A 114 3.13 5.65 0.99
C ASN A 114 2.96 7.10 1.51
N LYS A 115 1.80 7.40 2.12
CA LYS A 115 1.43 8.74 2.60
C LYS A 115 1.49 8.77 4.13
N CYS A 116 2.55 9.36 4.67
CA CYS A 116 2.72 9.50 6.11
C CYS A 116 2.15 10.83 6.63
N ARG A 117 1.30 10.76 7.66
CA ARG A 117 0.95 11.89 8.51
C ARG A 117 1.99 12.01 9.62
N CYS A 118 2.75 13.09 9.61
CA CYS A 118 3.81 13.33 10.57
C CYS A 118 3.30 13.93 11.88
N ARG A 119 4.03 13.63 12.96
CA ARG A 119 3.91 14.36 14.23
C ARG A 119 4.44 15.79 14.00
N SER A 120 3.92 16.79 14.71
CA SER A 120 4.27 18.21 14.50
C SER A 120 5.76 18.54 14.59
N GLN A 121 6.52 17.75 15.37
CA GLN A 121 7.98 17.87 15.50
C GLN A 121 8.76 17.18 14.38
N PHE A 122 8.09 16.61 13.37
CA PHE A 122 8.72 15.90 12.26
C PHE A 122 8.06 16.21 10.92
N THR A 123 8.85 16.13 9.85
CA THR A 123 8.46 16.45 8.48
C THR A 123 9.23 15.56 7.49
N GLY A 124 8.92 15.68 6.21
CA GLY A 124 9.39 14.78 5.15
C GLY A 124 8.38 13.68 4.82
N LYS A 125 8.55 13.02 3.67
CA LYS A 125 7.56 12.07 3.12
C LYS A 125 7.33 10.85 4.02
N ARG A 126 8.31 10.52 4.85
CA ARG A 126 8.27 9.47 5.86
C ARG A 126 8.50 10.04 7.27
N CYS A 127 8.33 11.35 7.48
CA CYS A 127 8.53 11.99 8.78
C CYS A 127 9.96 11.85 9.34
N GLU A 128 10.95 11.71 8.45
CA GLU A 128 12.34 11.43 8.76
C GLU A 128 13.11 12.61 9.39
N SER A 129 12.68 13.84 9.10
CA SER A 129 13.36 15.08 9.52
C SER A 129 12.67 15.70 10.73
N ALA A 130 13.43 16.22 11.69
CA ALA A 130 12.85 17.00 12.79
C ALA A 130 12.36 18.39 12.33
N VAL A 131 11.49 19.00 13.13
CA VAL A 131 11.03 20.39 13.02
C VAL A 131 11.35 21.04 14.35
N ILE A 132 12.15 22.12 14.38
CA ILE A 132 12.43 22.80 15.65
C ILE A 132 11.61 24.07 15.88
N THR A 133 10.87 24.63 14.92
CA THR A 133 10.17 25.90 15.18
C THR A 133 9.07 25.69 16.23
N PRO A 134 9.13 26.23 17.47
CA PRO A 134 10.18 27.09 18.07
C PRO A 134 11.27 26.35 18.89
N CYS A 135 12.49 26.91 18.89
CA CYS A 135 13.76 26.24 19.19
C CYS A 135 13.95 25.78 20.62
N VAL A 136 14.84 24.79 20.79
CA VAL A 136 15.23 24.30 22.12
C VAL A 136 16.76 24.29 22.33
N PRO A 137 17.25 24.88 23.43
CA PRO A 137 16.54 25.87 24.24
C PRO A 137 16.05 27.09 23.44
N LEU A 138 15.14 27.85 24.05
CA LEU A 138 14.58 29.08 23.49
C LEU A 138 15.61 30.22 23.43
N CYS A 139 15.22 31.30 22.78
CA CYS A 139 16.09 32.41 22.42
C CYS A 139 15.75 33.58 23.34
N GLN A 140 16.65 33.89 24.28
CA GLN A 140 16.41 34.90 25.31
C GLN A 140 16.48 36.32 24.73
N HIS A 141 16.05 37.30 25.53
CA HIS A 141 16.19 38.73 25.25
C HIS A 141 15.62 39.19 23.89
N GLY A 142 14.55 38.53 23.40
CA GLY A 142 13.88 38.89 22.14
C GLY A 142 14.32 38.09 20.91
N GLY A 143 14.99 36.95 21.11
CA GLY A 143 15.43 36.10 20.00
C GLY A 143 14.33 35.31 19.28
N THR A 144 14.51 35.12 17.98
CA THR A 144 13.57 34.39 17.12
C THR A 144 13.98 32.92 16.98
N CYS A 145 12.98 32.04 16.85
CA CYS A 145 13.19 30.61 16.69
C CYS A 145 13.10 30.15 15.22
N GLN A 146 14.17 29.51 14.75
CA GLN A 146 14.34 28.96 13.39
C GLN A 146 14.06 27.44 13.33
N GLN A 147 14.60 26.70 12.34
CA GLN A 147 14.11 25.36 11.95
C GLN A 147 15.00 24.08 12.20
N PHE A 148 16.33 24.12 12.50
CA PHE A 148 17.13 22.87 12.76
C PHE A 148 17.84 22.52 14.13
N ASN A 149 18.42 23.41 14.98
CA ASN A 149 18.15 23.42 16.46
C ASN A 149 18.64 24.70 17.21
N LYS A 150 18.15 25.88 16.83
CA LYS A 150 19.01 27.06 16.70
C LYS A 150 18.32 28.41 16.88
N CYS A 151 18.83 29.20 17.81
CA CYS A 151 18.34 30.54 18.09
C CYS A 151 18.97 31.64 17.24
N GLU A 152 18.17 32.68 17.01
CA GLU A 152 18.55 33.96 16.43
C GLU A 152 18.50 35.02 17.54
N CYS A 153 19.53 35.86 17.67
CA CYS A 153 19.73 36.70 18.85
C CYS A 153 19.79 38.19 18.45
N PRO A 154 19.02 39.08 19.10
CA PRO A 154 19.01 40.51 18.78
C PRO A 154 20.25 41.23 19.34
N GLU A 155 20.46 42.47 18.89
CA GLU A 155 21.63 43.27 19.24
C GLU A 155 21.75 43.51 20.77
N GLY A 156 22.99 43.49 21.26
CA GLY A 156 23.28 43.54 22.70
C GLY A 156 23.11 42.21 23.43
N THR A 157 22.82 41.10 22.72
CA THR A 157 22.59 39.77 23.31
C THR A 157 23.49 38.69 22.68
N ALA A 158 23.88 37.65 23.44
CA ALA A 158 24.78 36.61 22.93
C ALA A 158 24.64 35.24 23.61
N GLY A 159 25.12 34.20 22.92
CA GLY A 159 25.15 32.81 23.35
C GLY A 159 24.29 31.91 22.47
N SER A 160 24.37 30.58 22.65
CA SER A 160 23.56 29.62 21.87
C SER A 160 22.04 29.84 22.00
N ARG A 161 21.65 30.62 23.02
CA ARG A 161 20.28 30.94 23.46
C ARG A 161 20.14 32.42 23.81
N CYS A 162 21.01 33.28 23.27
CA CYS A 162 20.95 34.74 23.45
C CYS A 162 21.00 35.21 24.92
N GLN A 163 21.48 34.36 25.82
CA GLN A 163 21.28 34.47 27.27
C GLN A 163 22.20 35.48 27.99
N LYS A 164 23.13 36.11 27.27
CA LYS A 164 24.09 37.07 27.83
C LYS A 164 23.78 38.47 27.33
N LEU A 165 23.50 39.41 28.24
CA LEU A 165 23.39 40.83 27.94
C LEU A 165 24.78 41.49 27.88
N MET A 166 24.97 42.40 26.91
CA MET A 166 26.18 43.20 26.73
C MET A 166 25.95 44.64 27.19
N ASN A 167 26.92 45.24 27.89
CA ASN A 167 26.87 46.66 28.27
C ASN A 167 27.63 47.52 27.24
N GLN A 168 27.35 48.82 27.16
CA GLN A 168 27.93 49.67 26.09
C GLN A 168 29.46 49.67 26.07
N LEU A 169 30.11 49.69 27.24
CA LEU A 169 31.57 49.60 27.28
C LEU A 169 32.07 48.24 26.76
N ARG A 170 31.37 47.11 27.00
CA ARG A 170 31.69 45.80 26.39
C ARG A 170 31.27 45.67 24.93
N VAL A 171 30.28 46.40 24.44
CA VAL A 171 29.97 46.47 23.00
C VAL A 171 31.11 47.23 22.29
N TYR A 172 31.48 48.39 22.81
CA TYR A 172 32.58 49.21 22.30
C TYR A 172 33.95 48.53 22.48
N VAL A 173 34.19 47.85 23.61
CA VAL A 173 35.40 47.06 23.87
C VAL A 173 35.36 45.69 23.18
N GLN A 174 34.21 45.10 22.83
CA GLN A 174 34.19 43.96 21.90
C GLN A 174 34.64 44.44 20.52
N ALA A 175 34.14 45.57 20.02
CA ALA A 175 34.64 46.17 18.79
C ALA A 175 36.15 46.49 18.86
N TYR A 176 36.61 47.16 19.93
CA TYR A 176 38.02 47.54 20.09
C TYR A 176 38.96 46.40 20.52
N THR A 177 38.54 45.36 21.23
CA THR A 177 39.39 44.17 21.53
C THR A 177 39.37 43.15 20.41
N VAL A 178 38.32 43.10 19.58
CA VAL A 178 38.44 42.45 18.25
C VAL A 178 39.50 43.19 17.43
N ALA A 179 39.67 44.51 17.59
CA ALA A 179 40.77 45.25 16.97
C ALA A 179 42.14 45.13 17.70
N TYR A 180 42.20 44.96 19.03
CA TYR A 180 43.47 44.96 19.81
C TYR A 180 44.00 43.57 20.19
N LYS A 181 43.17 42.49 20.17
CA LYS A 181 43.67 41.09 20.27
C LYS A 181 44.49 40.65 19.06
N ILE A 182 44.53 41.48 18.03
CA ILE A 182 45.40 41.38 16.88
C ILE A 182 46.91 41.54 17.30
N LEU A 183 47.26 41.53 18.62
CA LEU A 183 48.60 41.84 19.16
C LEU A 183 49.25 40.88 20.24
N CYS A 184 48.63 40.51 21.39
CA CYS A 184 49.41 40.04 22.60
C CYS A 184 48.88 38.82 23.44
N PRO A 185 49.76 37.86 23.87
CA PRO A 185 49.46 36.75 24.84
C PRO A 185 50.49 36.48 25.99
N MET A 186 50.19 35.63 27.01
CA MET A 186 51.16 35.11 28.04
C MET A 186 50.72 33.81 28.83
N ARG A 187 51.36 33.48 29.99
CA ARG A 187 51.31 32.22 30.81
C ARG A 187 50.93 32.44 32.32
N GLY A 188 50.76 31.38 33.15
CA GLY A 188 50.40 31.46 34.60
C GLY A 188 50.93 30.31 35.53
N ILE A 189 50.66 30.38 36.85
CA ILE A 189 51.22 29.54 37.95
C ILE A 189 50.12 28.96 38.89
N GLU A 190 50.30 27.67 39.28
CA GLU A 190 49.98 26.86 40.50
C GLU A 190 48.86 27.31 41.50
N GLN A 191 48.18 26.40 42.23
CA GLN A 191 48.56 25.05 42.74
C GLN A 191 47.59 23.94 42.34
#